data_AF-A0AAJ1L6T2-F1
#
_entry.id   AF-A0AAJ1L6T2-F1
#
_cell.length_a   1.000
_cell.length_b   1.000
_cell.length_c   1.000
_cell.angle_alpha   90.00
_cell.angle_beta   90.00
_cell.angle_gamma   90.00
#
_symmetry.space_group_name_H-M   'P 1'
#
loop_
_entity.id
_entity.type
_entity.pdbx_description
1 polymer ?
#
loop_
_entity_poly.entity_id
_entity_poly.type
_entity_poly.pdbx_seq_one_letter_code
_entity_poly.pdbx_strand_id
1 'polypeptide(L)' 'MQKKFINPETMPPTFGYSHVVEVTNVKRTIYISGQVAINTDGQIVGIGDLLTITY' A
#
# COMPACT_ATOMS: atom_id res chain seq x y z
N MET A 1 18.44 -14.05 2.07
CA MET A 1 17.22 -13.32 1.63
C MET A 1 17.01 -12.16 2.58
N GLN A 2 17.25 -10.94 2.12
CA GLN A 2 17.08 -9.74 2.93
C GLN A 2 15.68 -9.16 2.64
N LYS A 3 14.96 -8.77 3.70
CA LYS A 3 13.61 -8.21 3.61
C LYS A 3 13.61 -6.80 4.20
N LYS A 4 13.02 -5.84 3.49
CA LYS A 4 12.84 -4.46 3.98
C LYS A 4 11.34 -4.14 3.97
N PHE A 5 10.81 -3.78 5.13
CA PHE A 5 9.42 -3.37 5.32
C PHE A 5 9.32 -1.85 5.18
N ILE A 6 8.40 -1.38 4.35
CA ILE A 6 8.26 0.03 4.00
C ILE A 6 6.78 0.42 4.12
N ASN A 7 6.54 1.49 4.88
CA ASN A 7 5.26 2.18 4.98
C ASN A 7 5.51 3.66 4.61
N PRO A 8 5.17 4.09 3.37
CA PRO A 8 5.36 5.47 2.96
C PRO A 8 4.54 6.43 3.84
N GLU A 9 5.08 7.62 4.12
CA GLU A 9 4.39 8.64 4.94
C GLU A 9 3.10 9.15 4.29
N THR A 10 3.00 9.05 2.96
CA THR A 10 1.82 9.41 2.17
C THR A 10 0.79 8.28 2.07
N MET A 11 0.89 7.24 2.91
CA MET A 11 -0.05 6.13 2.95
C MET A 11 -0.74 6.05 4.31
N PRO A 12 -2.00 5.60 4.38
CA PRO A 12 -2.70 5.44 5.65
C PRO A 12 -1.96 4.46 6.58
N PRO A 13 -2.12 4.59 7.90
CA PRO A 13 -1.48 3.71 8.87
C PRO A 13 -1.93 2.25 8.67
N THR A 14 -0.97 1.32 8.74
CA THR A 14 -1.20 -0.12 8.61
C THR A 14 -1.49 -0.78 9.96
N PHE A 15 -2.41 -1.75 10.01
CA PHE A 15 -2.69 -2.57 11.20
C PHE A 15 -2.34 -4.04 10.96
N GLY A 16 -1.17 -4.48 11.43
CA GLY A 16 -0.72 -5.88 11.32
C GLY A 16 -0.12 -6.29 9.97
N TYR A 17 0.18 -5.34 9.08
CA TYR A 17 0.84 -5.57 7.79
C TYR A 17 1.78 -4.40 7.40
N SER A 18 2.46 -4.50 6.25
CA SER A 18 3.21 -3.38 5.65
C SER A 18 2.69 -3.10 4.24
N HIS A 19 2.70 -1.84 3.82
CA HIS A 19 2.30 -1.47 2.45
C HIS A 19 3.19 -2.12 1.40
N VAL A 20 4.50 -2.11 1.66
CA VAL A 20 5.50 -2.67 0.75
C VAL A 20 6.49 -3.54 1.50
N VAL A 21 6.83 -4.69 0.92
CA VAL A 21 7.98 -5.50 1.31
C VAL A 21 8.92 -5.67 0.12
N GLU A 22 10.13 -5.16 0.25
CA GLU A 22 11.20 -5.38 -0.71
C GLU A 22 12.03 -6.60 -0.30
N VAL A 23 12.23 -7.54 -1.23
CA VAL A 23 13.05 -8.74 -1.03
C VAL A 23 14.24 -8.71 -1.98
N THR A 24 15.45 -8.80 -1.42
CA THR A 24 16.73 -8.76 -2.16
C THR A 24 17.62 -9.96 -1.80
N ASN A 25 18.28 -10.55 -2.81
CA ASN A 25 19.46 -11.46 -2.77
C ASN A 25 19.57 -12.37 -4.01
N VAL A 26 18.54 -12.48 -4.85
CA VAL A 26 18.60 -13.28 -6.10
C VAL A 26 18.08 -12.47 -7.28
N LYS A 27 16.89 -11.89 -7.14
CA LYS A 27 16.35 -10.79 -7.96
C LYS A 27 15.61 -9.85 -7.02
N ARG A 28 15.48 -8.58 -7.40
CA ARG A 28 14.68 -7.60 -6.65
C ARG A 28 13.21 -7.89 -6.90
N THR A 29 12.48 -8.23 -5.84
CA THR A 29 11.03 -8.44 -5.89
C THR A 29 10.36 -7.50 -4.89
N ILE A 30 9.32 -6.81 -5.34
CA ILE A 30 8.52 -5.90 -4.53
C ILE A 30 7.14 -6.52 -4.35
N TYR A 31 6.76 -6.77 -3.10
CA TYR A 31 5.41 -7.18 -2.73
C TYR A 31 4.65 -5.93 -2.28
N ILE A 32 3.49 -5.69 -2.87
CA ILE A 32 2.61 -4.55 -2.55
C ILE A 32 1.31 -5.14 -2.00
N SER A 33 0.89 -4.69 -0.82
CA SER A 33 -0.40 -5.07 -0.25
C SER A 33 -1.55 -4.53 -1.10
N GLY A 34 -2.75 -5.12 -0.97
CA GLY A 34 -3.93 -4.63 -1.69
C GLY A 34 -4.18 -3.15 -1.42
N GLN A 35 -4.42 -2.39 -2.48
CA GLN A 35 -4.67 -0.95 -2.40
C GLN A 35 -6.16 -0.66 -2.60
N VAL A 36 -6.67 0.31 -1.85
CA VAL A 36 -8.06 0.78 -1.89
C VAL A 36 -8.03 2.30 -1.92
N ALA A 37 -9.04 2.95 -2.50
CA ALA A 37 -9.18 4.40 -2.53
C ALA A 37 -9.45 4.99 -1.14
N ILE A 38 -8.39 5.03 -0.33
CA ILE A 38 -8.36 5.58 1.01
C ILE A 38 -7.24 6.62 1.04
N ASN A 39 -7.54 7.83 1.53
CA ASN A 39 -6.54 8.88 1.66
C ASN A 39 -5.60 8.65 2.86
N THR A 40 -4.62 9.54 3.04
CA THR A 40 -3.65 9.48 4.15
C THR A 40 -4.29 9.48 5.53
N ASP A 41 -5.46 10.10 5.66
CA ASP A 41 -6.21 10.21 6.90
C ASP A 41 -7.10 8.98 7.17
N GLY A 42 -7.09 7.98 6.28
CA GLY A 42 -7.88 6.77 6.43
C GLY A 42 -9.33 6.90 5.95
N GLN A 43 -9.67 7.92 5.17
CA GLN A 43 -11.02 8.17 4.66
C GLN A 43 -11.22 7.63 3.25
N ILE A 44 -12.41 7.10 2.97
CA ILE A 44 -12.77 6.61 1.63
C ILE A 44 -12.91 7.78 0.66
N VAL A 45 -12.26 7.66 -0.49
CA VAL A 45 -12.39 8.56 -1.63
C VAL A 45 -13.34 7.96 -2.65
N GLY A 46 -14.19 8.78 -3.29
CA GLY A 46 -15.10 8.32 -4.35
C GLY A 46 -16.37 7.59 -3.88
N ILE A 47 -16.90 7.95 -2.70
CA ILE A 47 -18.14 7.34 -2.18
C ILE A 47 -19.27 7.51 -3.21
N GLY A 48 -19.84 6.39 -3.67
CA GLY A 48 -20.91 6.36 -4.66
C GLY A 48 -20.44 6.46 -6.11
N ASP A 49 -19.13 6.51 -6.37
CA ASP A 49 -18.55 6.58 -7.71
C ASP A 49 -17.39 5.58 -7.87
N LEU A 50 -17.69 4.47 -8.55
CA LEU A 50 -16.72 3.39 -8.80
C LEU A 50 -15.56 3.82 -9.70
N LEU A 51 -15.79 4.77 -10.61
CA LEU A 51 -14.74 5.26 -11.49
C LEU A 51 -13.70 6.02 -10.67
N THR A 52 -14.14 6.94 -9.80
CA THR A 52 -13.25 7.69 -8.89
C THR A 52 -12.48 6.80 -7.91
N ILE A 53 -12.97 5.61 -7.58
CA ILE A 53 -12.25 4.65 -6.71
C ILE A 53 -11.11 3.93 -7.46
N THR A 54 -11.19 3.80 -8.78
CA THR A 54 -10.24 3.01 -9.59
C THR A 54 -9.24 3.86 -10.35
N TYR A 55 -9.66 5.06 -10.78
CA TYR A 55 -8.89 5.96 -11.64
C TYR A 55 -8.47 7.23 -10.88
#